data_AF-A0AAW1TWT2-F1
#
_entry.id   AF-A0AAW1TWT2-F1
#
_cell.length_a   1.000
_cell.length_b   1.000
_cell.length_c   1.000
_cell.angle_alpha   90.00
_cell.angle_beta   90.00
_cell.angle_gamma   90.00
#
_symmetry.space_group_name_H-M   'P 1'
#
loop_
_entity.id
_entity.type
_entity.pdbx_description
1 polymer ?
#
loop_
_entity_poly.entity_id
_entity_poly.type
_entity_poly.pdbx_seq_one_letter_code
_entity_poly.pdbx_strand_id
1 'polypeptide(L)'
;MRIILNCRRDTSIKYMLETLKWIKVEDMLQINALIFVHKIKLGLAPEYLMSKLTKFTEVHNYNTRNNTNFMLDHKKTKAAQNSVFFRAVQEYNKLTTNAKDSTLERFKKLLVEKYRCGTMDQGQL
;
A
#
# COMPACT_ATOMS: atom_id res chain seq x y z
N MET A 1 17.75 -6.41 -17.53
CA MET A 1 18.67 -5.71 -16.58
C MET A 1 20.13 -6.02 -16.88
N ARG A 2 20.56 -7.30 -16.85
CA ARG A 2 21.98 -7.66 -17.04
C ARG A 2 22.60 -7.16 -18.34
N ILE A 3 21.89 -7.31 -19.46
CA ILE A 3 22.35 -6.83 -20.78
C ILE A 3 22.53 -5.30 -20.78
N ILE A 4 21.59 -4.57 -20.18
CA ILE A 4 21.59 -3.10 -20.15
C ILE A 4 22.77 -2.56 -19.32
N LEU A 5 23.05 -3.19 -18.17
CA LEU A 5 24.12 -2.77 -17.27
C LEU A 5 25.48 -3.41 -17.57
N ASN A 6 25.57 -4.24 -18.62
CA ASN A 6 26.74 -5.07 -18.93
C ASN A 6 27.34 -5.78 -17.70
N CYS A 7 26.48 -6.32 -16.83
CA CYS A 7 26.89 -6.94 -15.58
C CYS A 7 27.16 -8.43 -15.74
N ARG A 8 28.05 -8.98 -14.91
CA ARG A 8 28.33 -10.41 -14.85
C ARG A 8 27.08 -11.21 -14.43
N ARG A 9 27.07 -12.52 -14.70
CA ARG A 9 25.91 -13.41 -14.41
C ARG A 9 25.59 -13.50 -12.91
N ASP A 10 26.61 -13.39 -12.06
CA ASP A 10 26.58 -13.51 -10.61
C ASP A 10 26.24 -12.20 -9.88
N THR A 11 26.20 -11.05 -10.58
CA THR A 11 25.82 -9.78 -9.96
C THR A 11 24.42 -9.85 -9.36
N SER A 12 24.25 -9.33 -8.13
CA SER A 12 22.98 -9.36 -7.42
C SER A 12 21.85 -8.63 -8.16
N ILE A 13 20.65 -9.21 -8.15
CA ILE A 13 19.44 -8.58 -8.70
C ILE A 13 19.10 -7.29 -7.95
N LYS A 14 19.29 -7.29 -6.62
CA LYS A 14 19.07 -6.11 -5.78
C LYS A 14 19.92 -4.93 -6.27
N TYR A 15 21.21 -5.19 -6.50
CA TYR A 15 22.13 -4.19 -7.02
C TYR A 15 21.65 -3.63 -8.37
N MET A 16 21.28 -4.50 -9.31
CA MET A 16 20.80 -4.04 -10.63
C MET A 16 19.53 -3.18 -10.55
N LEU A 17 18.59 -3.53 -9.67
CA LEU A 17 17.36 -2.77 -9.47
C LEU A 17 17.66 -1.39 -8.87
N GLU A 18 18.56 -1.32 -7.89
CA GLU A 18 19.00 -0.07 -7.27
C GLU A 18 19.72 0.83 -8.27
N THR A 19 20.65 0.28 -9.07
CA THR A 19 21.36 1.03 -10.11
C THR A 19 20.40 1.64 -11.13
N LEU A 20 19.36 0.90 -11.53
CA LEU A 20 18.36 1.38 -12.48
C LEU A 20 17.26 2.23 -11.83
N LYS A 21 17.27 2.39 -10.49
CA LYS A 21 16.19 3.01 -9.71
C LYS A 21 14.82 2.40 -10.01
N TRP A 22 14.81 1.07 -10.19
CA TRP A 22 13.62 0.26 -10.48
C TRP A 22 13.02 -0.28 -9.18
N ILE A 23 11.70 -0.29 -9.12
CA ILE A 23 10.94 -0.80 -7.98
C ILE A 23 10.86 -2.32 -8.10
N LYS A 24 10.98 -3.02 -6.97
CA LYS A 24 10.81 -4.48 -6.92
C LYS A 24 9.36 -4.86 -7.23
N VAL A 25 9.16 -6.07 -7.76
CA VAL A 25 7.81 -6.57 -8.07
C VAL A 25 6.95 -6.68 -6.81
N GLU A 26 7.53 -7.10 -5.69
CA GLU A 26 6.85 -7.19 -4.40
C GLU A 26 6.33 -5.81 -3.94
N ASP A 27 7.17 -4.78 -4.06
CA ASP A 27 6.82 -3.40 -3.73
C ASP A 27 5.76 -2.85 -4.70
N MET A 28 5.85 -3.17 -6.00
CA MET A 28 4.83 -2.81 -7.00
C MET A 28 3.45 -3.39 -6.67
N LEU A 29 3.41 -4.66 -6.22
CA LEU A 29 2.16 -5.29 -5.79
C LEU A 29 1.58 -4.55 -4.57
N GLN A 30 2.44 -4.19 -3.61
CA GLN A 30 2.03 -3.44 -2.42
C GLN A 30 1.51 -2.03 -2.78
N ILE A 31 2.20 -1.31 -3.65
CA ILE A 31 1.77 0.01 -4.15
C ILE A 31 0.40 -0.09 -4.81
N ASN A 32 0.20 -1.07 -5.70
CA ASN A 32 -1.07 -1.26 -6.39
C ASN A 32 -2.21 -1.59 -5.41
N ALA A 33 -1.93 -2.42 -4.40
CA ALA A 33 -2.89 -2.75 -3.36
C ALA A 33 -3.30 -1.51 -2.52
N LEU A 34 -2.33 -0.66 -2.16
CA LEU A 34 -2.60 0.60 -1.45
C LEU A 34 -3.38 1.61 -2.30
N ILE A 35 -3.01 1.76 -3.59
CA ILE A 35 -3.76 2.60 -4.54
C ILE A 35 -5.20 2.10 -4.66
N PHE A 36 -5.40 0.79 -4.70
CA PHE A 36 -6.72 0.20 -4.81
C PHE A 36 -7.59 0.53 -3.59
N VAL A 37 -7.07 0.40 -2.36
CA VAL A 37 -7.78 0.82 -1.14
C VAL A 37 -8.08 2.33 -1.16
N HIS A 38 -7.14 3.15 -1.63
CA HIS A 38 -7.35 4.59 -1.76
C HIS A 38 -8.44 4.94 -2.77
N LYS A 39 -8.52 4.23 -3.90
CA LYS A 39 -9.62 4.38 -4.88
C LYS A 39 -10.98 4.04 -4.26
N ILE A 40 -11.02 3.00 -3.42
CA ILE A 40 -12.25 2.64 -2.70
C ILE A 40 -12.64 3.74 -1.72
N LYS A 41 -11.68 4.33 -0.99
CA LYS A 41 -11.94 5.50 -0.13
C LYS A 41 -12.56 6.66 -0.91
N LEU A 42 -12.04 6.92 -2.12
CA LEU A 42 -12.52 7.98 -3.01
C LEU A 42 -13.83 7.65 -3.75
N GLY A 43 -14.40 6.45 -3.58
CA GLY A 43 -15.62 6.03 -4.28
C GLY A 43 -15.43 5.77 -5.79
N LEU A 44 -14.19 5.56 -6.23
CA LEU A 44 -13.86 5.29 -7.65
C LEU A 44 -13.87 3.80 -8.00
N ALA A 45 -14.25 2.95 -7.05
CA ALA A 45 -14.33 1.51 -7.24
C ALA A 45 -15.79 1.07 -7.43
N PRO A 46 -16.04 -0.04 -8.13
CA PRO A 46 -17.37 -0.65 -8.19
C PRO A 46 -17.98 -0.91 -6.81
N GLU A 47 -19.30 -0.76 -6.71
CA GLU A 47 -20.06 -0.87 -5.45
C GLU A 47 -19.83 -2.20 -4.72
N TYR A 48 -19.75 -3.32 -5.45
CA TYR A 48 -19.50 -4.65 -4.88
C TYR A 48 -18.13 -4.80 -4.20
N LEU A 49 -17.18 -3.92 -4.49
CA LEU A 49 -15.86 -3.87 -3.84
C LEU A 49 -15.88 -2.90 -2.66
N MET A 50 -16.62 -1.80 -2.79
CA MET A 50 -16.79 -0.83 -1.71
C MET A 50 -17.49 -1.47 -0.51
N SER A 51 -18.52 -2.29 -0.74
CA SER A 51 -19.25 -3.00 0.32
C SER A 51 -18.42 -4.01 1.11
N LYS A 52 -17.25 -4.40 0.60
CA LYS A 52 -16.31 -5.29 1.32
C LYS A 52 -15.46 -4.56 2.36
N LEU A 53 -15.45 -3.24 2.36
CA LEU A 53 -14.62 -2.41 3.22
C LEU A 53 -15.51 -1.53 4.09
N THR A 54 -15.62 -1.91 5.36
CA THR A 54 -16.41 -1.15 6.33
C THR A 54 -15.54 -0.10 7.01
N LYS A 55 -16.03 1.12 7.16
CA LYS A 55 -15.37 2.16 7.96
C LYS A 55 -15.76 2.05 9.43
N PHE A 56 -14.90 2.47 10.35
CA PHE A 56 -15.26 2.48 11.78
C PHE A 56 -16.49 3.37 12.06
N THR A 57 -16.66 4.46 11.29
CA THR A 57 -17.84 5.34 11.38
C THR A 57 -19.16 4.66 11.05
N GLU A 58 -19.15 3.57 10.27
CA GLU A 58 -20.36 2.83 9.89
C GLU A 58 -20.77 1.82 10.97
N VAL A 59 -19.81 1.37 11.78
CA VAL A 59 -20.04 0.36 12.84
C VAL A 59 -20.39 1.03 14.18
N HIS A 60 -19.78 2.19 14.46
CA HIS A 60 -19.94 2.88 15.74
C HIS A 60 -20.18 4.38 15.55
N ASN A 61 -21.18 4.91 16.26
CA ASN A 61 -21.52 6.34 16.26
C ASN A 61 -20.59 7.20 17.14
N TYR A 62 -19.62 6.60 17.82
CA TYR A 62 -18.70 7.32 18.69
C TYR A 62 -17.47 7.83 17.93
N ASN A 63 -17.10 9.09 18.19
CA ASN A 63 -15.97 9.72 17.52
C ASN A 63 -14.64 9.26 18.15
N THR A 64 -14.16 8.08 17.74
CA THR A 64 -12.88 7.54 18.20
C THR A 64 -11.71 8.13 17.42
N ARG A 65 -10.51 8.15 18.01
CA ARG A 65 -9.29 8.66 17.36
C ARG A 65 -8.97 7.97 16.01
N ASN A 66 -9.52 6.78 15.77
CA ASN A 66 -9.31 5.96 14.57
C ASN A 66 -10.57 5.89 13.66
N ASN A 67 -11.54 6.78 13.83
CA ASN A 67 -12.78 6.80 13.05
C ASN A 67 -12.55 6.83 11.52
N THR A 68 -11.48 7.50 11.06
CA THR A 68 -11.13 7.64 9.63
C THR A 68 -10.48 6.39 9.03
N ASN A 69 -10.15 5.39 9.86
CA ASN A 69 -9.55 4.14 9.40
C ASN A 69 -10.63 3.15 8.95
N PHE A 70 -10.21 2.18 8.14
CA PHE A 70 -11.05 1.04 7.79
C PHE A 70 -11.05 0.02 8.93
N MET A 71 -12.22 -0.58 9.19
CA MET A 71 -12.36 -1.70 10.11
C MET A 71 -11.58 -2.90 9.55
N LEU A 72 -10.74 -3.51 10.38
CA LEU A 72 -10.09 -4.78 10.06
C LEU A 72 -10.85 -5.90 10.76
N ASP A 73 -11.44 -6.78 9.97
CA ASP A 73 -12.01 -8.03 10.47
C ASP A 73 -10.95 -8.85 11.21
N HIS A 74 -11.32 -9.45 12.32
CA HIS A 74 -10.44 -10.40 13.00
C HIS A 74 -10.36 -11.72 12.21
N LYS A 75 -9.28 -11.90 11.43
CA LYS A 75 -9.01 -13.15 10.70
C LYS A 75 -8.14 -14.08 11.54
N LYS A 76 -8.64 -15.27 11.86
CA LYS A 76 -7.96 -16.26 12.71
C LYS A 76 -6.79 -16.98 12.02
N THR A 77 -6.86 -17.19 10.70
CA THR A 77 -5.86 -17.96 9.97
C THR A 77 -4.84 -17.07 9.26
N LYS A 78 -3.58 -17.51 9.22
CA LYS A 78 -2.51 -16.82 8.46
C LYS A 78 -2.85 -16.69 6.98
N ALA A 79 -3.49 -17.70 6.39
CA ALA A 79 -3.93 -17.66 5.00
C ALA A 79 -4.93 -16.51 4.74
N ALA A 80 -5.89 -16.31 5.65
CA ALA A 80 -6.84 -15.19 5.53
C ALA A 80 -6.19 -13.84 5.78
N GLN A 81 -5.24 -13.77 6.74
CA GLN A 81 -4.43 -12.57 6.96
C GLN A 81 -3.52 -12.25 5.77
N ASN A 82 -3.12 -13.25 4.99
CA ASN A 82 -2.32 -13.06 3.78
C ASN A 82 -3.15 -12.63 2.56
N SER A 83 -4.48 -12.53 2.68
CA SER A 83 -5.32 -12.01 1.60
C SER A 83 -4.95 -10.57 1.25
N VAL A 84 -5.04 -10.24 -0.05
CA VAL A 84 -4.66 -8.91 -0.56
C VAL A 84 -5.44 -7.81 0.16
N PHE A 85 -6.75 -7.99 0.36
CA PHE A 85 -7.58 -7.02 1.07
C PHE A 85 -7.12 -6.81 2.50
N PHE A 86 -6.95 -7.88 3.28
CA PHE A 86 -6.55 -7.75 4.68
C PHE A 86 -5.20 -7.03 4.82
N ARG A 87 -4.19 -7.46 4.04
CA ARG A 87 -2.86 -6.83 4.07
C ARG A 87 -2.90 -5.39 3.58
N ALA A 88 -3.61 -5.11 2.50
CA ALA A 88 -3.70 -3.76 1.94
C ALA A 88 -4.34 -2.79 2.93
N VAL A 89 -5.44 -3.20 3.58
CA VAL A 89 -6.13 -2.38 4.59
C VAL A 89 -5.27 -2.17 5.82
N GLN A 90 -4.61 -3.23 6.29
CA GLN A 90 -3.71 -3.16 7.42
C GLN A 90 -2.57 -2.18 7.18
N GLU A 91 -1.92 -2.25 6.00
CA GLU A 91 -0.86 -1.32 5.62
C GLU A 91 -1.39 0.09 5.34
N TYR A 92 -2.58 0.22 4.75
CA TYR A 92 -3.22 1.50 4.50
C TYR A 92 -3.54 2.24 5.81
N ASN A 93 -4.03 1.53 6.82
CA ASN A 93 -4.34 2.11 8.12
C ASN A 93 -3.11 2.65 8.84
N LYS A 94 -1.91 2.08 8.59
CA LYS A 94 -0.63 2.60 9.12
C LYS A 94 -0.19 3.89 8.45
N LEU A 95 -0.80 4.30 7.33
CA LEU A 95 -0.44 5.53 6.64
C LEU A 95 -0.91 6.77 7.41
N THR A 96 -0.14 7.84 7.20
CA THR A 96 -0.48 9.24 7.43
C THR A 96 -1.91 9.64 7.08
N THR A 97 -2.62 10.36 7.96
CA THR A 97 -3.85 11.07 7.60
C THR A 97 -3.62 12.01 6.42
N ASN A 98 -2.47 12.71 6.40
CA ASN A 98 -2.06 13.58 5.29
C ASN A 98 -1.99 12.82 3.95
N ALA A 99 -1.43 11.61 3.96
CA ALA A 99 -1.36 10.77 2.77
C ALA A 99 -2.76 10.25 2.37
N LYS A 100 -3.58 9.85 3.35
CA LYS A 100 -4.93 9.32 3.13
C LYS A 100 -5.89 10.37 2.55
N ASP A 101 -5.72 11.64 2.88
CA ASP A 101 -6.58 12.74 2.42
C ASP A 101 -6.06 13.44 1.16
N SER A 102 -4.92 12.97 0.64
CA SER A 102 -4.36 13.47 -0.62
C SER A 102 -5.16 13.03 -1.84
N THR A 103 -4.99 13.72 -2.97
CA THR A 103 -5.56 13.32 -4.25
C THR A 103 -4.89 12.05 -4.78
N LEU A 104 -5.61 11.28 -5.61
CA LEU A 104 -5.11 10.03 -6.17
C LEU A 104 -3.73 10.16 -6.85
N GLU A 105 -3.49 11.27 -7.56
CA GLU A 105 -2.21 11.52 -8.23
C GLU A 105 -1.07 11.77 -7.24
N ARG A 106 -1.33 12.59 -6.22
CA ARG A 106 -0.36 12.86 -5.15
C ARG A 106 -0.06 11.60 -4.37
N PHE A 107 -1.08 10.82 -4.04
CA PHE A 107 -0.95 9.54 -3.36
C PHE A 107 -0.05 8.55 -4.12
N LYS A 108 -0.26 8.40 -5.44
CA LYS A 108 0.59 7.55 -6.29
C LYS A 108 2.06 8.00 -6.26
N LYS A 109 2.32 9.30 -6.36
CA LYS A 109 3.68 9.85 -6.32
C LYS A 109 4.34 9.57 -4.97
N LEU A 110 3.65 9.83 -3.86
CA LEU A 110 4.15 9.57 -2.51
C LEU A 110 4.51 8.09 -2.29
N LEU A 111 3.68 7.18 -2.78
CA LEU A 111 3.98 5.74 -2.70
C LEU A 111 5.22 5.38 -3.54
N VAL A 112 5.26 5.81 -4.79
CA VAL A 112 6.41 5.54 -5.67
C VAL A 112 7.71 6.06 -5.05
N GLU A 113 7.69 7.27 -4.47
CA GLU A 113 8.86 7.84 -3.79
C GLU A 113 9.32 6.99 -2.59
N LYS A 114 8.38 6.58 -1.74
CA LYS A 114 8.64 5.72 -0.57
C LYS A 114 9.28 4.37 -0.95
N TYR A 115 8.81 3.74 -2.02
CA TYR A 115 9.27 2.40 -2.41
C TYR A 115 10.45 2.40 -3.40
N ARG A 116 10.75 3.54 -4.03
CA ARG A 116 11.91 3.68 -4.94
C ARG A 116 13.21 3.94 -4.19
N CYS A 117 13.12 4.55 -3.01
CA CYS A 117 14.24 4.70 -2.10
C CYS A 117 14.25 3.50 -1.15
N GLY A 118 15.18 2.56 -1.32
CA GLY A 118 15.39 1.46 -0.37
C GLY A 118 15.90 1.91 1.01
N THR A 119 15.64 3.15 1.42
CA THR A 119 15.91 3.64 2.76
C THR A 119 14.94 2.98 3.72
N MET A 120 15.48 2.06 4.52
CA MET A 120 14.96 1.75 5.83
C MET A 120 14.95 3.04 6.65
N ASP A 121 13.89 3.83 6.51
CA ASP A 121 13.48 4.74 7.57
C ASP A 121 12.05 4.37 7.92
N GLN A 122 11.93 3.81 9.13
CA GLN A 122 10.67 3.72 9.85
C GLN A 122 10.29 5.15 10.25
N GLY A 123 9.88 5.95 9.27
CA GLY A 123 9.55 7.37 9.42
C GLY A 123 8.19 7.62 8.82
N GLN A 124 7.27 8.04 9.67
CA GLN A 124 5.88 8.36 9.40
C GLN A 124 5.69 9.25 8.17
N LEU A 125 4.65 8.96 7.37
CA LEU A 125 4.18 9.81 6.27
C LEU A 125 3.34 10.96 6.79
#